data_AF-R6PN57-F1
#
_entry.id   AF-R6PN57-F1
#
_cell.length_a   1.000
_cell.length_b   1.000
_cell.length_c   1.000
_cell.angle_alpha   90.00
_cell.angle_beta   90.00
_cell.angle_gamma   90.00
#
_symmetry.space_group_name_H-M   'P 1'
#
loop_
_entity.id
_entity.type
_entity.pdbx_description
1 polymer ?
#
loop_
_entity_poly.entity_id
_entity_poly.type
_entity_poly.pdbx_seq_one_letter_code
_entity_poly.pdbx_strand_id
1 'polypeptide(L)' 'MADYAGYRYPQRRQTPSEPCSCTVSPLPSDYTVAMLYVPMQTDTTMFDEMKALECGTLFPVLSKPFAGKCCK' A
#
# COMPACT_ATOMS: atom_id res chain seq x y z
N MET A 1 -27.31 -17.95 -15.24
CA MET A 1 -25.87 -17.61 -15.28
C MET A 1 -25.75 -16.16 -14.85
N ALA A 2 -25.20 -15.89 -13.67
CA ALA A 2 -25.09 -14.52 -13.14
C ALA A 2 -23.89 -13.81 -13.77
N ASP A 3 -24.14 -12.58 -14.20
CA ASP A 3 -23.24 -11.69 -14.94
C ASP A 3 -22.01 -11.28 -14.08
N TYR A 4 -20.80 -11.55 -14.57
CA TYR A 4 -19.50 -11.32 -13.91
C TYR A 4 -19.03 -9.86 -14.12
N ALA A 5 -19.93 -8.89 -14.05
CA ALA A 5 -19.60 -7.48 -14.27
C ALA A 5 -19.83 -6.70 -12.97
N GLY A 6 -18.78 -6.56 -12.16
CA GLY A 6 -18.71 -5.43 -11.22
C GLY A 6 -18.32 -5.75 -9.77
N TYR A 7 -17.18 -6.39 -9.53
CA TYR A 7 -16.49 -6.23 -8.24
C TYR A 7 -15.74 -4.89 -8.21
N ARG A 8 -16.49 -3.80 -8.14
CA ARG A 8 -15.95 -2.49 -7.74
C ARG A 8 -15.75 -2.54 -6.21
N TYR A 9 -14.51 -2.63 -5.75
CA TYR A 9 -14.19 -2.41 -4.34
C TYR A 9 -14.74 -1.04 -3.89
N PRO A 10 -15.40 -0.94 -2.73
CA PRO A 10 -15.86 0.34 -2.22
C PRO A 10 -14.62 1.16 -1.84
N GLN A 11 -14.23 2.11 -2.69
CA GLN A 11 -13.34 3.17 -2.26
C GLN A 11 -14.04 3.95 -1.14
N ARG A 12 -13.38 4.03 0.02
CA ARG A 12 -13.79 4.84 1.17
C ARG A 12 -14.16 6.23 0.64
N ARG A 13 -15.45 6.59 0.65
CA ARG A 13 -15.91 7.93 0.29
C ARG A 13 -15.36 8.89 1.34
N GLN A 14 -14.25 9.56 1.03
CA GLN A 14 -13.88 10.77 1.75
C GLN A 14 -14.94 11.82 1.38
N THR A 15 -15.71 12.28 2.37
CA THR A 15 -16.59 13.43 2.19
C THR A 15 -15.73 14.62 1.74
N PRO A 16 -16.09 15.34 0.67
CA PRO A 16 -15.28 16.46 0.23
C PRO A 16 -15.41 17.59 1.26
N SER A 17 -14.43 17.71 2.15
CA SER A 17 -14.02 19.04 2.61
C SER A 17 -13.57 19.85 1.40
N GLU A 18 -13.75 21.17 1.46
CA GLU A 18 -13.57 22.11 0.34
C GLU A 18 -12.43 21.73 -0.63
N PRO A 19 -12.68 21.77 -1.95
CA PRO A 19 -11.70 21.33 -2.93
C PRO A 19 -10.45 22.22 -2.83
N CYS A 20 -9.35 21.63 -2.41
CA CYS A 20 -8.03 22.18 -2.65
C CYS A 20 -7.91 22.43 -4.17
N SER A 21 -7.51 23.64 -4.57
CA SER A 21 -7.37 24.08 -5.98
C SER A 21 -6.48 23.17 -6.87
N CYS A 22 -5.82 22.18 -6.28
CA CYS A 22 -5.05 21.15 -6.94
C CYS A 22 -5.86 19.84 -7.05
N THR A 23 -6.86 19.80 -7.93
CA THR A 23 -7.51 18.55 -8.38
C THR A 23 -6.62 17.79 -9.36
N VAL A 24 -5.41 17.43 -8.92
CA VAL A 24 -4.53 16.53 -9.67
C VAL A 24 -4.91 15.10 -9.28
N SER A 25 -5.35 14.30 -10.26
CA SER A 25 -5.53 12.87 -10.02
C SER A 25 -4.18 12.26 -9.62
N PRO A 26 -4.11 11.43 -8.57
CA PRO A 26 -2.84 10.89 -8.07
C PRO A 26 -2.17 9.92 -9.06
N LEU A 27 -2.90 9.50 -10.10
CA LEU A 27 -2.43 8.58 -11.13
C LEU A 27 -2.40 9.31 -12.49
N PRO A 28 -1.46 8.95 -13.38
CA PRO A 28 -1.48 9.37 -14.78
C PRO A 28 -2.79 8.97 -15.47
N SER A 29 -3.15 9.66 -16.56
CA SER A 29 -4.32 9.30 -17.39
C SER A 29 -4.23 7.86 -17.92
N ASP A 30 -3.01 7.41 -18.23
CA ASP A 30 -2.75 6.14 -18.91
C ASP A 30 -2.11 5.11 -17.95
N TYR A 31 -2.70 4.92 -16.77
CA TYR A 31 -2.20 3.91 -15.83
C TYR A 31 -2.64 2.50 -16.26
N THR A 32 -1.72 1.54 -16.17
CA THR A 32 -2.05 0.12 -16.33
C THR A 32 -2.45 -0.47 -14.98
N VAL A 33 -3.55 -1.23 -14.94
CA VAL A 33 -3.92 -2.00 -13.74
C VAL A 33 -2.88 -3.12 -13.54
N ALA A 34 -2.22 -3.12 -12.39
CA ALA A 34 -1.31 -4.19 -11.99
C ALA A 34 -1.95 -5.03 -10.87
N MET A 35 -1.78 -6.35 -10.94
CA MET A 35 -2.16 -7.27 -9.89
C MET A 35 -0.89 -7.83 -9.27
N LEU A 36 -0.63 -7.49 -8.01
CA LEU A 36 0.44 -8.11 -7.23
C LEU A 36 -0.17 -9.22 -6.38
N TYR A 37 0.38 -10.43 -6.48
CA TYR A 37 0.07 -11.48 -5.50
C TYR A 37 0.71 -11.10 -4.16
N VAL A 38 -0.12 -10.96 -3.13
CA VAL A 38 0.35 -10.76 -1.76
C VAL A 38 0.43 -12.13 -1.08
N PRO A 39 1.63 -12.64 -0.76
CA PRO A 39 1.76 -13.91 -0.06
C PRO A 39 1.17 -13.80 1.35
N MET A 40 0.57 -14.89 1.82
CA MET A 40 0.14 -14.99 3.20
C MET A 40 1.37 -14.99 4.12
N GLN A 41 1.39 -14.08 5.09
CA GLN A 41 2.46 -14.06 6.09
C GLN A 41 2.25 -15.21 7.08
N THR A 42 3.16 -16.20 7.07
CA THR A 42 3.13 -17.35 7.99
C THR A 42 3.91 -17.10 9.27
N ASP A 43 4.93 -16.25 9.19
CA ASP A 43 5.82 -15.98 10.31
C ASP A 43 5.21 -14.93 11.24
N THR A 44 5.03 -15.32 12.50
CA THR A 44 4.39 -14.49 13.54
C THR A 44 5.39 -13.95 14.56
N THR A 45 6.68 -14.11 14.31
CA THR A 45 7.73 -13.52 15.17
C THR A 45 7.64 -12.01 15.13
N MET A 46 7.67 -11.38 16.30
CA MET A 46 7.51 -9.94 16.47
C MET A 46 8.72 -9.37 17.18
N PHE A 47 9.08 -8.12 16.86
CA PHE A 47 9.95 -7.34 17.73
C PHE A 47 9.22 -6.93 19.01
N ASP A 48 10.01 -6.59 20.03
CA ASP A 48 9.53 -5.81 21.17
C ASP A 48 9.05 -4.41 20.72
N GLU A 49 8.16 -3.79 21.49
CA GLU A 49 7.48 -2.55 21.13
C GLU A 49 8.45 -1.41 20.78
N MET A 50 9.47 -1.22 21.62
CA MET A 50 10.46 -0.14 21.44
C MET A 50 11.29 -0.35 20.17
N LYS A 51 11.62 -1.61 19.88
CA LYS A 51 12.39 -1.97 18.69
C LYS A 51 11.54 -1.89 17.42
N ALA A 52 10.26 -2.26 17.50
CA ALA A 52 9.32 -2.11 16.39
C ALA A 52 9.14 -0.64 16.01
N LEU A 53 9.08 0.26 17.00
CA LEU A 53 9.02 1.70 16.79
C LEU A 53 10.28 2.23 16.09
N GLU A 54 11.47 1.80 16.53
CA GLU A 54 12.74 2.18 15.91
C GLU A 54 12.85 1.68 14.47
N CYS A 55 12.46 0.43 14.20
CA CYS A 55 12.56 -0.18 12.87
C CYS A 55 11.47 0.26 11.89
N GLY A 56 10.38 0.86 12.38
CA GLY A 56 9.20 1.19 11.58
C GLY A 56 8.39 -0.02 11.10
N THR A 57 8.69 -1.21 11.62
CA THR A 57 7.97 -2.45 11.35
C THR A 57 7.99 -3.33 12.58
N LEU A 58 6.86 -3.95 12.87
CA LEU A 58 6.72 -4.88 13.98
C LEU A 58 7.28 -6.27 13.63
N PHE A 59 7.24 -6.64 12.36
CA PHE A 59 7.69 -7.94 11.90
C PHE A 59 9.14 -7.86 11.39
N PRO A 60 10.07 -8.65 11.96
CA PRO A 60 11.47 -8.68 11.53
C PRO A 60 11.63 -9.03 10.05
N VAL A 61 10.80 -9.94 9.53
CA VAL A 61 10.82 -10.37 8.12
C VAL A 61 10.54 -9.24 7.13
N LEU A 62 9.90 -8.16 7.59
CA LEU A 62 9.62 -6.98 6.78
C LEU A 62 10.70 -5.89 6.91
N SER A 63 11.63 -6.01 7.87
CA SER A 63 12.75 -5.08 8.05
C SER A 63 13.84 -5.36 7.01
N LYS A 64 13.63 -4.83 5.80
CA LYS A 64 14.54 -5.02 4.66
C LYS A 64 15.48 -3.82 4.55
N PRO A 65 16.79 -4.04 4.30
CA PRO A 65 17.71 -2.93 4.07
C PRO A 65 17.28 -2.16 2.81
N PHE A 66 17.30 -0.83 2.88
CA PHE A 66 17.12 -0.01 1.69
C PHE A 66 18.37 -0.10 0.83
N ALA A 67 18.42 -1.10 -0.06
CA ALA A 67 19.48 -1.26 -1.06
C ALA A 67 19.29 -0.31 -2.25
N GLY A 68 18.84 0.92 -1.99
CA GLY A 68 18.83 1.97 -2.99
C GLY A 68 20.27 2.19 -3.43
N LYS A 69 20.62 1.75 -4.64
CA LYS A 69 21.86 2.20 -5.28
C LYS A 69 21.72 3.71 -5.41
N CYS A 70 22.33 4.47 -4.51
CA CYS A 70 22.59 5.87 -4.75
C CYS A 70 23.40 5.90 -6.05
N CYS A 71 22.77 6.36 -7.13
CA CYS A 71 23.45 6.69 -8.36
C CYS A 71 24.56 7.69 -7.99
N LYS A 72 25.81 7.21 -8.07
CA LYS A 72 26.99 8.06 -8.01
C LYS A 72 27.32 8.56 -9.41
#